data_AF-A0A937XPD2-F1
#
_entry.id   AF-A0A937XPD2-F1
#
_cell.length_a   1.000
_cell.length_b   1.000
_cell.length_c   1.000
_cell.angle_alpha   90.00
_cell.angle_beta   90.00
_cell.angle_gamma   90.00
#
_symmetry.space_group_name_H-M   'P 1'
#
loop_
_entity.id
_entity.type
_entity.pdbx_description
1 polymer ?
#
loop_
_entity_poly.entity_id
_entity_poly.type
_entity_poly.pdbx_seq_one_letter_code
_entity_poly.pdbx_strand_id
1 'polypeptide(L)'
;EAARLPLWRLSLPSTTPAAALDRINGARLIEWGGALRWVASGTDAATVREIAAKSGGHATLFRAEADLRAQAGAFQPLAPAALAIHRRLKAAFDPHGIFNPGRLYAEF
;
A
#
# COMPACT_ATOMS: atom_id res chain seq x y z
N GLU A 1 -22.68 -2.55 -0.27
CA GLU A 1 -21.93 -1.90 0.84
C GLU A 1 -20.41 -2.05 0.70
N ALA A 2 -19.86 -3.27 0.65
CA ALA A 2 -18.41 -3.50 0.44
C ALA A 2 -17.84 -2.95 -0.89
N ALA A 3 -18.67 -2.83 -1.93
CA ALA A 3 -18.25 -2.33 -3.25
C ALA A 3 -17.75 -0.87 -3.24
N ARG A 4 -18.10 -0.07 -2.22
CA ARG A 4 -17.67 1.33 -2.05
C ARG A 4 -16.51 1.51 -1.09
N LEU A 5 -16.13 0.49 -0.32
CA LEU A 5 -15.01 0.62 0.60
C LEU A 5 -13.68 0.66 -0.17
N PRO A 6 -12.67 1.37 0.38
CA PRO A 6 -11.30 1.26 -0.10
C PRO A 6 -10.87 -0.20 -0.15
N LEU A 7 -10.28 -0.60 -1.27
CA LEU A 7 -9.78 -1.94 -1.51
C LEU A 7 -8.26 -1.92 -1.38
N TRP A 8 -7.77 -2.75 -0.46
CA TRP A 8 -6.36 -2.92 -0.16
C TRP A 8 -5.85 -4.25 -0.68
N ARG A 9 -4.61 -4.23 -1.19
CA ARG A 9 -3.84 -5.43 -1.54
C ARG A 9 -2.67 -5.55 -0.58
N LEU A 10 -2.72 -6.53 0.31
CA LEU A 10 -1.68 -6.81 1.29
C LEU A 10 -0.82 -7.95 0.77
N SER A 11 0.48 -7.69 0.58
CA SER A 11 1.49 -8.71 0.28
C SER A 11 2.19 -9.04 1.58
N LEU A 12 2.06 -10.28 2.04
CA LEU A 12 2.48 -10.73 3.36
C LEU A 12 3.10 -12.14 3.26
N PRO A 13 3.86 -12.61 4.25
CA PRO A 13 4.16 -14.02 4.37
C PRO A 13 2.88 -14.88 4.35
N SER A 14 2.92 -16.02 3.65
CA SER A 14 1.79 -16.97 3.62
C SER A 14 1.47 -17.52 5.01
N THR A 15 2.47 -17.57 5.89
CA THR A 15 2.38 -18.01 7.28
C THR A 15 1.88 -16.94 8.25
N THR A 16 1.65 -15.69 7.81
CA THR A 16 1.12 -14.64 8.69
C THR A 16 -0.23 -15.10 9.29
N PRO A 17 -0.38 -15.12 10.63
CA PRO A 17 -1.63 -15.51 11.26
C PRO A 17 -2.79 -14.59 10.87
N ALA A 18 -3.99 -15.14 10.69
CA ALA A 18 -5.18 -14.33 10.39
C ALA A 18 -5.43 -13.25 11.45
N ALA A 19 -5.15 -13.58 12.73
CA ALA A 19 -5.30 -12.67 13.86
C ALA A 19 -4.41 -11.42 13.78
N ALA A 20 -3.30 -11.47 13.04
CA ALA A 20 -2.44 -10.30 12.83
C ALA A 20 -3.19 -9.14 12.13
N LEU A 21 -4.27 -9.45 11.41
CA LEU A 21 -5.06 -8.47 10.67
C LEU A 21 -6.35 -8.07 11.36
N ASP A 22 -6.65 -8.53 12.58
CA ASP A 22 -7.95 -8.34 13.24
C ASP A 22 -8.32 -6.87 13.46
N ARG A 23 -7.32 -5.99 13.53
CA ARG A 23 -7.51 -4.54 13.60
C ARG A 23 -7.89 -3.89 12.25
N ILE A 24 -7.84 -4.63 11.15
CA ILE A 24 -8.31 -4.19 9.82
C ILE A 24 -9.72 -4.75 9.60
N ASN A 25 -10.71 -3.90 9.77
CA ASN A 25 -12.11 -4.29 9.68
C ASN A 25 -12.51 -4.54 8.22
N GLY A 26 -13.50 -5.39 7.97
CA GLY A 26 -14.11 -5.55 6.65
C GLY A 26 -13.80 -6.88 5.96
N ALA A 27 -14.33 -7.03 4.75
CA ALA A 27 -14.30 -8.29 4.01
C ALA A 27 -12.90 -8.60 3.48
N ARG A 28 -12.51 -9.88 3.55
CA ARG A 28 -11.18 -10.37 3.15
C ARG A 28 -11.29 -11.49 2.13
N LEU A 29 -10.38 -11.51 1.16
CA LEU A 29 -10.16 -12.61 0.24
C LEU A 29 -8.68 -13.00 0.28
N ILE A 30 -8.41 -14.30 0.31
CA ILE A 30 -7.05 -14.85 0.29
C ILE A 30 -6.72 -15.31 -1.13
N GLU A 31 -5.52 -14.94 -1.60
CA GLU A 31 -4.95 -15.36 -2.88
C GLU A 31 -3.50 -15.85 -2.66
N TRP A 32 -2.88 -16.46 -3.68
CA TRP A 32 -1.47 -16.88 -3.67
C TRP A 32 -1.07 -17.69 -2.43
N GLY A 33 -1.93 -18.63 -2.01
CA GLY A 33 -1.65 -19.50 -0.86
C GLY A 33 -1.49 -18.75 0.48
N GLY A 34 -2.11 -17.57 0.63
CA GLY A 34 -1.99 -16.75 1.84
C GLY A 34 -1.02 -15.59 1.72
N ALA A 35 -0.16 -15.57 0.70
CA ALA A 35 0.85 -14.53 0.52
C ALA A 35 0.25 -13.19 0.04
N LEU A 36 -0.98 -13.24 -0.51
CA LEU A 36 -1.71 -12.05 -0.91
C LEU A 36 -3.10 -12.06 -0.27
N ARG A 37 -3.48 -10.94 0.33
CA ARG A 37 -4.79 -10.75 0.94
C ARG A 37 -5.43 -9.47 0.41
N TRP A 38 -6.61 -9.60 -0.18
CA TRP A 38 -7.44 -8.47 -0.53
C TRP A 38 -8.33 -8.10 0.64
N VAL A 39 -8.40 -6.81 0.99
CA VAL A 39 -9.19 -6.35 2.13
C VAL A 39 -10.00 -5.12 1.74
N ALA A 40 -11.33 -5.22 1.78
CA ALA A 40 -12.24 -4.10 1.57
C ALA A 40 -12.55 -3.46 2.93
N SER A 41 -11.95 -2.30 3.22
CA SER A 41 -11.91 -1.73 4.57
C SER A 41 -11.92 -0.20 4.55
N GLY A 42 -12.70 0.38 5.47
CA GLY A 42 -12.63 1.80 5.82
C GLY A 42 -11.60 2.13 6.92
N THR A 43 -10.82 1.15 7.40
CA THR A 43 -9.70 1.41 8.32
C THR A 43 -8.73 2.39 7.67
N ASP A 44 -8.20 3.33 8.45
CA ASP A 44 -7.33 4.38 7.95
C ASP A 44 -6.04 3.81 7.33
N ALA A 45 -5.51 4.52 6.34
CA ALA A 45 -4.37 4.07 5.54
C ALA A 45 -3.11 3.83 6.37
N ALA A 46 -2.88 4.63 7.42
CA ALA A 46 -1.70 4.51 8.26
C ALA A 46 -1.77 3.21 9.07
N THR A 47 -2.90 2.92 9.71
CA THR A 47 -3.13 1.68 10.46
C THR A 47 -3.00 0.44 9.57
N VAL A 48 -3.58 0.44 8.37
CA VAL A 48 -3.45 -0.70 7.44
C VAL A 48 -1.99 -0.99 7.08
N ARG A 49 -1.22 0.06 6.79
CA ARG A 49 0.21 -0.05 6.43
C ARG A 49 1.08 -0.43 7.63
N GLU A 50 0.79 0.10 8.82
CA GLU A 50 1.48 -0.26 10.06
C GLU A 50 1.31 -1.76 10.35
N ILE A 51 0.09 -2.27 10.25
CA ILE A 51 -0.21 -3.69 10.47
C ILE A 51 0.49 -4.57 9.43
N ALA A 52 0.46 -4.18 8.15
CA ALA A 52 1.16 -4.92 7.10
C ALA A 52 2.68 -4.94 7.34
N ALA A 53 3.27 -3.80 7.70
CA ALA A 53 4.69 -3.70 8.02
C ALA A 53 5.08 -4.57 9.23
N LYS A 54 4.31 -4.51 10.32
CA LYS A 54 4.51 -5.36 11.51
C LYS A 54 4.37 -6.85 11.20
N SER A 55 3.58 -7.19 10.18
CA SER A 55 3.39 -8.56 9.71
C SER A 55 4.46 -9.00 8.70
N GLY A 56 5.49 -8.18 8.45
CA GLY A 56 6.59 -8.51 7.55
C GLY A 56 6.30 -8.28 6.06
N GLY A 57 5.35 -7.42 5.73
CA GLY A 57 5.02 -7.12 4.34
C GLY A 57 4.52 -5.69 4.11
N HIS A 58 3.69 -5.49 3.10
CA HIS A 58 3.23 -4.14 2.72
C HIS A 58 1.80 -4.12 2.20
N ALA A 59 1.17 -2.93 2.30
CA ALA A 59 -0.18 -2.68 1.82
C ALA A 59 -0.20 -1.66 0.68
N THR A 60 -0.90 -1.99 -0.40
CA THR A 60 -1.19 -1.08 -1.52
C THR A 60 -2.67 -0.72 -1.53
N LEU A 61 -2.98 0.56 -1.59
CA LEU A 61 -4.33 1.07 -1.82
C LEU A 61 -4.68 0.88 -3.30
N PHE A 62 -5.36 -0.21 -3.61
CA PHE A 62 -5.67 -0.60 -4.97
C PHE A 62 -6.77 0.29 -5.56
N ARG A 63 -7.87 0.46 -4.81
CA ARG A 63 -9.02 1.29 -5.20
C ARG A 63 -9.50 2.11 -4.00
N ALA A 64 -9.78 3.39 -4.23
CA ALA A 64 -10.41 4.29 -3.27
C ALA A 64 -11.00 5.48 -4.03
N GLU A 65 -11.85 6.26 -3.36
CA GLU A 65 -12.26 7.57 -3.85
C GLU A 65 -11.04 8.48 -4.09
N ALA A 66 -11.18 9.43 -5.01
CA ALA A 66 -10.08 10.28 -5.47
C ALA A 66 -9.41 11.05 -4.33
N ASP A 67 -10.19 11.62 -3.42
CA ASP A 67 -9.70 12.41 -2.30
C ASP A 67 -8.84 11.57 -1.35
N LEU A 68 -9.31 10.38 -0.98
CA LEU A 68 -8.53 9.47 -0.14
C LEU A 68 -7.25 9.02 -0.86
N ARG A 69 -7.33 8.75 -2.17
CA ARG A 69 -6.16 8.34 -2.95
C ARG A 69 -5.12 9.45 -3.06
N ALA A 70 -5.54 10.70 -3.20
CA ALA A 70 -4.65 11.86 -3.22
C ALA A 70 -3.97 12.10 -1.87
N GLN A 71 -4.70 11.96 -0.77
CA GLN A 71 -4.18 12.17 0.59
C GLN A 71 -3.27 11.01 1.05
N ALA A 72 -3.69 9.76 0.85
CA ALA A 72 -2.99 8.60 1.38
C ALA A 72 -1.92 8.04 0.43
N GLY A 73 -2.00 8.33 -0.87
CA GLY A 73 -1.19 7.69 -1.90
C GLY A 73 -1.55 6.22 -2.12
N ALA A 74 -1.12 5.65 -3.25
CA ALA A 74 -1.37 4.24 -3.55
C ALA A 74 -0.42 3.30 -2.78
N PHE A 75 0.86 3.65 -2.70
CA PHE A 75 1.91 2.77 -2.18
C PHE A 75 2.19 3.03 -0.72
N GLN A 76 2.66 1.99 -0.03
CA GLN A 76 3.24 2.15 1.29
C GLN A 76 4.50 3.02 1.19
N PRO A 77 4.66 4.02 2.09
CA PRO A 77 5.87 4.85 2.13
C PRO A 77 7.13 3.99 2.24
N LEU A 78 8.17 4.38 1.52
CA LEU A 78 9.48 3.73 1.60
C LEU A 78 10.20 4.15 2.87
N ALA A 79 11.03 3.26 3.39
CA ALA A 79 12.02 3.64 4.39
C ALA A 79 12.95 4.73 3.82
N PRO A 80 13.47 5.66 4.64
CA PRO A 80 14.25 6.80 4.17
C PRO A 80 15.42 6.44 3.25
N ALA A 81 16.15 5.36 3.55
CA ALA A 81 17.26 4.89 2.73
C ALA A 81 16.81 4.40 1.35
N ALA A 82 15.71 3.64 1.28
CA ALA A 82 15.15 3.17 0.02
C ALA A 82 14.60 4.35 -0.80
N LEU A 83 13.94 5.32 -0.17
CA LEU A 83 13.48 6.53 -0.84
C LEU A 83 14.64 7.32 -1.46
N ALA A 84 15.77 7.45 -0.74
CA ALA A 84 16.96 8.12 -1.25
C ALA A 84 17.54 7.42 -2.50
N ILE A 85 17.57 6.09 -2.51
CA ILE A 85 17.99 5.30 -3.66
C ILE A 85 17.02 5.51 -4.84
N HIS A 86 15.71 5.43 -4.59
CA HIS A 86 14.70 5.64 -5.62
C HIS A 86 14.80 7.03 -6.27
N ARG A 87 15.02 8.08 -5.48
CA ARG A 87 15.21 9.45 -6.00
C ARG A 87 16.45 9.55 -6.91
N ARG A 88 17.57 8.94 -6.51
CA ARG A 88 18.80 8.92 -7.33
C ARG A 88 18.59 8.18 -8.65
N LEU A 89 17.89 7.04 -8.61
CA LEU A 89 17.51 6.30 -9.82
C LEU A 89 16.60 7.14 -10.71
N LYS A 90 15.55 7.75 -10.15
CA LYS A 90 14.62 8.61 -10.90
C LYS A 90 15.35 9.77 -11.59
N ALA A 91 16.25 10.45 -10.89
CA ALA A 91 17.05 11.53 -11.47
C ALA A 91 18.00 11.07 -12.59
N ALA A 92 18.56 9.86 -12.46
CA ALA A 92 19.46 9.29 -13.49
C ALA A 92 18.70 8.88 -14.77
N PHE A 93 17.51 8.29 -14.62
CA PHE A 93 16.72 7.77 -15.75
C PHE A 93 15.77 8.82 -16.36
N ASP A 94 15.37 9.83 -15.60
CA ASP A 94 14.47 10.90 -16.05
C ASP A 94 14.87 12.25 -15.44
N PRO A 95 16.01 12.82 -15.87
CA PRO A 95 16.54 14.08 -15.34
C PRO A 95 15.61 15.28 -15.57
N HIS A 96 14.68 15.18 -16.52
CA HIS A 96 13.71 16.22 -16.85
C HIS A 96 12.32 15.99 -16.23
N GLY A 97 12.13 14.88 -15.50
CA GLY A 97 10.87 14.59 -14.81
C GLY A 97 9.65 14.38 -15.73
N ILE A 98 9.87 13.94 -16.97
CA ILE A 98 8.82 13.79 -17.98
C ILE A 98 7.90 12.60 -17.67
N PHE A 99 8.44 11.52 -17.11
CA PHE A 99 7.69 10.30 -16.88
C PHE A 99 6.98 10.32 -15.53
N ASN A 100 5.64 10.26 -15.58
CA ASN A 100 4.76 10.09 -14.41
C ASN A 100 4.96 11.16 -13.30
N PRO A 101 4.91 12.46 -13.62
CA PRO A 101 5.09 13.53 -12.63
C PRO A 101 4.06 13.38 -11.49
N GLY A 102 4.53 13.48 -10.25
CA GLY A 102 3.69 13.37 -9.05
C GLY A 102 3.08 11.99 -8.79
N ARG A 103 3.53 10.93 -9.46
CA ARG A 103 3.07 9.55 -9.21
C ARG A 103 4.13 8.73 -8.45
N LEU A 104 3.70 7.57 -7.95
CA LEU A 104 4.46 6.65 -7.08
C LEU A 104 4.65 7.22 -5.67
N TYR A 105 5.47 8.26 -5.53
CA TYR A 105 5.75 8.95 -4.27
C TYR A 105 5.69 10.45 -4.52
N ALA A 106 5.04 11.21 -3.64
CA ALA A 106 4.90 12.66 -3.78
C ALA A 106 6.25 13.38 -3.71
N GLU A 107 7.23 12.69 -3.15
CA GLU A 107 8.62 13.08 -2.94
C GLU A 107 9.51 13.02 -4.19
N PHE A 108 8.96 12.62 -5.35
CA PHE A 108 9.65 12.49 -6.64
C PHE A 108 9.51 13.73 -7.51
#